data_AF-A0A496ZSI2-F1
#
_entry.id   AF-A0A496ZSI2-F1
#
_cell.length_a   1.000
_cell.length_b   1.000
_cell.length_c   1.000
_cell.angle_alpha   90.00
_cell.angle_beta   90.00
_cell.angle_gamma   90.00
#
_symmetry.space_group_name_H-M   'P 1'
#
loop_
_entity.id
_entity.type
_entity.pdbx_description
1 polymer ?
#
loop_
_entity_poly.entity_id
_entity_poly.type
_entity_poly.pdbx_seq_one_letter_code
_entity_poly.pdbx_strand_id
1 'polypeptide(L)'
;MKKYFIPIASDFCSQKEVDFIIRSNTEYLKNLNCEQIEFDQLLLVEQFYYFVITGGTEQQILALQKKRNNKFGNEDVILLAHASHNSLPACLEVLAKLQQDDSRGKIVYLPEAATALDADHKPAISKIDGLPELQGLRIGSIGAPS
;
A
#
# COMPACT_ATOMS: atom_id res chain seq x y z
N MET A 1 5.46 -9.60 -11.40
CA MET A 1 6.23 -9.53 -10.13
C MET A 1 5.34 -9.96 -8.98
N LYS A 2 5.89 -10.62 -7.95
CA LYS A 2 5.12 -11.04 -6.76
C LYS A 2 5.02 -9.84 -5.81
N LYS A 3 3.82 -9.52 -5.33
CA LYS A 3 3.59 -8.33 -4.48
C LYS A 3 3.29 -8.76 -3.07
N TYR A 4 3.56 -7.87 -2.13
CA TYR A 4 3.37 -8.16 -0.72
C TYR A 4 2.59 -7.05 -0.01
N PHE A 5 1.92 -7.39 1.08
CA PHE A 5 1.34 -6.39 1.97
C PHE A 5 1.57 -6.75 3.43
N ILE A 6 1.61 -5.73 4.28
CA ILE A 6 1.65 -5.90 5.73
C ILE A 6 0.38 -5.27 6.30
N PRO A 7 -0.45 -6.01 7.05
CA PRO A 7 -1.58 -5.45 7.75
C PRO A 7 -1.10 -4.58 8.91
N ILE A 8 -1.66 -3.40 9.02
CA ILE A 8 -1.37 -2.42 10.07
C ILE A 8 -2.69 -2.11 10.77
N ALA A 9 -2.75 -2.40 12.05
CA ALA A 9 -3.90 -2.13 12.90
C ALA A 9 -3.41 -1.59 14.24
N SER A 10 -4.26 -0.78 14.89
CA SER A 10 -3.99 -0.28 16.22
C SER A 10 -4.04 -1.42 17.25
N ASP A 11 -3.22 -1.32 18.30
CA ASP A 11 -3.20 -2.27 19.42
C ASP A 11 -4.56 -2.36 20.15
N PHE A 12 -5.46 -1.39 19.94
CA PHE A 12 -6.82 -1.40 20.48
C PHE A 12 -7.81 -2.23 19.66
N CYS A 13 -7.45 -2.63 18.44
CA CYS A 13 -8.27 -3.50 17.60
C CYS A 13 -8.04 -4.96 17.97
N SER A 14 -9.11 -5.74 18.08
CA SER A 14 -8.96 -7.15 18.45
C SER A 14 -8.36 -7.95 17.29
N GLN A 15 -7.51 -8.93 17.60
CA GLN A 15 -6.93 -9.81 16.57
C GLN A 15 -8.00 -10.47 15.69
N LYS A 16 -9.16 -10.83 16.28
CA LYS A 16 -10.28 -11.43 15.55
C LYS A 16 -10.87 -10.48 14.50
N GLU A 17 -10.96 -9.19 14.79
CA GLU A 17 -11.44 -8.18 13.84
C GLU A 17 -10.42 -7.96 12.73
N VAL A 18 -9.14 -7.85 13.08
CA VAL A 18 -8.04 -7.75 12.10
C VAL A 18 -8.06 -8.94 11.14
N ASP A 19 -8.10 -10.17 11.66
CA ASP A 19 -8.15 -11.39 10.86
C ASP A 19 -9.41 -11.45 9.98
N PHE A 20 -10.56 -11.01 10.51
CA PHE A 20 -11.79 -10.93 9.74
C PHE A 20 -11.67 -9.95 8.57
N ILE A 21 -11.14 -8.76 8.80
CA ILE A 21 -10.97 -7.73 7.76
C ILE A 21 -9.98 -8.21 6.70
N ILE A 22 -8.86 -8.79 7.11
CA ILE A 22 -7.89 -9.38 6.18
C ILE A 22 -8.58 -10.45 5.35
N ARG A 23 -9.30 -11.40 5.98
CA ARG A 23 -10.00 -12.49 5.28
C ARG A 23 -11.03 -11.96 4.28
N SER A 24 -11.83 -10.97 4.67
CA SER A 24 -12.86 -10.36 3.83
C SER A 24 -12.28 -9.61 2.63
N ASN A 25 -11.05 -9.08 2.75
CA ASN A 25 -10.34 -8.42 1.66
C ASN A 25 -9.35 -9.37 0.94
N THR A 26 -9.22 -10.62 1.40
CA THR A 26 -8.23 -11.57 0.87
C THR A 26 -8.51 -11.92 -0.58
N GLU A 27 -9.77 -12.07 -0.99
CA GLU A 27 -10.10 -12.34 -2.39
C GLU A 27 -9.67 -11.20 -3.31
N TYR A 28 -9.91 -9.96 -2.89
CA TYR A 28 -9.47 -8.78 -3.62
C TYR A 28 -7.94 -8.69 -3.70
N LEU A 29 -7.23 -8.91 -2.59
CA LEU A 29 -5.76 -8.89 -2.55
C LEU A 29 -5.13 -10.06 -3.32
N LYS A 30 -5.76 -11.25 -3.29
CA LYS A 30 -5.36 -12.41 -4.10
C LYS A 30 -5.53 -12.15 -5.59
N ASN A 31 -6.63 -11.52 -6.01
CA ASN A 31 -6.83 -11.12 -7.41
C ASN A 31 -5.76 -10.14 -7.91
N LEU A 32 -5.08 -9.45 -6.99
CA LEU A 32 -3.97 -8.55 -7.28
C LEU A 32 -2.58 -9.21 -7.20
N ASN A 33 -2.52 -10.53 -6.98
CA ASN A 33 -1.29 -11.29 -6.75
C ASN A 33 -0.45 -10.73 -5.59
N CYS A 34 -1.14 -10.28 -4.53
CA CYS A 34 -0.55 -9.67 -3.34
C CYS A 34 -0.66 -10.62 -2.15
N GLU A 35 0.49 -11.03 -1.60
CA GLU A 35 0.57 -11.94 -0.46
C GLU A 35 0.87 -11.20 0.84
N GLN A 36 0.31 -11.68 1.95
CA GLN A 36 0.65 -11.15 3.26
C GLN A 36 2.08 -11.54 3.63
N ILE A 37 2.81 -10.60 4.22
CA ILE A 37 4.08 -10.86 4.89
C ILE A 37 4.04 -10.33 6.33
N GLU A 38 4.96 -10.83 7.14
CA GLU A 38 5.15 -10.39 8.51
C GLU A 38 6.13 -9.21 8.61
N PHE A 39 6.14 -8.51 9.75
CA PHE A 39 6.98 -7.33 9.95
C PHE A 39 8.49 -7.60 9.84
N ASP A 40 8.94 -8.80 10.20
CA ASP A 40 10.34 -9.23 10.10
C ASP A 40 10.77 -9.50 8.64
N GLN A 41 9.82 -9.83 7.78
CA GLN A 41 10.01 -10.04 6.35
C GLN A 41 10.01 -8.73 5.54
N LEU A 42 9.65 -7.60 6.16
CA LEU A 42 9.59 -6.28 5.52
C LEU A 42 10.85 -5.96 4.71
N LEU A 43 12.02 -6.24 5.28
CA LEU A 43 13.30 -5.93 4.66
C LEU A 43 13.78 -6.99 3.67
N LEU A 44 13.05 -8.10 3.50
CA LEU A 44 13.38 -9.19 2.57
C LEU A 44 12.71 -9.01 1.21
N VAL A 45 11.75 -8.09 1.10
CA VAL A 45 10.99 -7.85 -0.12
C VAL A 45 11.28 -6.45 -0.68
N GLU A 46 11.43 -6.37 -2.00
CA GLU A 46 11.66 -5.11 -2.70
C GLU A 46 10.38 -4.28 -2.78
N GLN A 47 9.23 -4.90 -3.07
CA GLN A 47 7.96 -4.19 -3.21
C GLN A 47 6.90 -4.72 -2.24
N PHE A 48 6.25 -3.81 -1.54
CA PHE A 48 5.18 -4.12 -0.60
C PHE A 48 4.23 -2.93 -0.45
N TYR A 49 3.09 -3.15 0.20
CA TYR A 49 2.11 -2.12 0.53
C TYR A 49 1.74 -2.17 2.02
N TYR A 50 1.45 -1.02 2.63
CA TYR A 50 0.85 -0.98 3.96
C TYR A 50 -0.65 -1.13 3.83
N PHE A 51 -1.21 -2.23 4.33
CA PHE A 51 -2.67 -2.37 4.42
C PHE A 51 -3.14 -1.81 5.75
N VAL A 52 -3.64 -0.57 5.72
CA VAL A 52 -4.07 0.15 6.91
C VAL A 52 -5.50 -0.27 7.24
N ILE A 53 -5.68 -0.97 8.34
CA ILE A 53 -6.96 -1.56 8.76
C ILE A 53 -7.72 -0.59 9.66
N THR A 54 -7.02 0.11 10.55
CA THR A 54 -7.62 1.08 11.48
C THR A 54 -6.81 2.37 11.54
N GLY A 55 -7.38 3.42 12.14
CA GLY A 55 -6.62 4.59 12.55
C GLY A 55 -5.79 4.37 13.82
N GLY A 56 -4.98 5.37 14.19
CA GLY A 56 -4.05 5.26 15.32
C GLY A 56 -2.80 4.43 14.99
N THR A 57 -2.51 4.26 13.71
CA THR A 57 -1.40 3.44 13.18
C THR A 57 -0.27 4.26 12.57
N GLU A 58 -0.39 5.59 12.59
CA GLU A 58 0.44 6.52 11.85
C GLU A 58 1.90 6.40 12.27
N GLN A 59 2.14 6.38 13.59
CA GLN A 59 3.49 6.22 14.15
C GLN A 59 4.11 4.87 13.78
N GLN A 60 3.32 3.79 13.75
CA GLN A 60 3.80 2.47 13.37
C GLN A 60 4.26 2.45 11.91
N ILE A 61 3.46 3.02 11.00
CA ILE A 61 3.78 3.12 9.58
C ILE A 61 5.05 3.96 9.37
N LEU A 62 5.13 5.14 9.98
CA LEU A 62 6.30 6.02 9.86
C LEU A 62 7.58 5.37 10.43
N ALA A 63 7.48 4.64 11.54
CA ALA A 63 8.61 3.92 12.12
C ALA A 63 9.12 2.81 11.19
N LEU A 64 8.21 2.07 10.55
CA LEU A 64 8.56 1.03 9.57
C LEU A 64 9.14 1.64 8.30
N GLN A 65 8.57 2.73 7.80
CA GLN A 65 9.08 3.41 6.62
C GLN A 65 10.49 3.96 6.86
N LYS A 66 10.75 4.52 8.04
CA LYS A 66 12.10 4.95 8.43
C LYS A 66 13.10 3.80 8.39
N LYS A 67 12.71 2.61 8.89
CA LYS A 67 13.55 1.39 8.80
C LYS A 67 13.80 0.97 7.36
N ARG A 68 12.79 1.02 6.48
CA ARG A 68 12.95 0.74 5.05
C ARG A 68 13.87 1.72 4.36
N ASN A 69 13.66 3.02 4.59
CA ASN A 69 14.45 4.07 3.94
C ASN A 69 15.94 3.92 4.21
N ASN A 70 16.31 3.47 5.41
CA ASN A 70 17.71 3.20 5.76
C ASN A 70 18.34 2.06 4.92
N LYS A 71 17.54 1.11 4.41
CA LYS A 71 18.03 -0.03 3.62
C LYS A 71 17.90 0.19 2.12
N PHE A 72 16.77 0.69 1.65
CA PHE A 72 16.41 0.78 0.23
C PHE A 72 16.40 2.20 -0.33
N GLY A 73 16.63 3.21 0.51
CA GLY A 73 16.52 4.62 0.12
C GLY A 73 15.06 5.11 0.11
N ASN A 74 14.82 6.27 -0.50
CA ASN A 74 13.52 6.95 -0.46
C ASN A 74 12.53 6.32 -1.46
N GLU A 75 11.96 5.17 -1.10
CA GLU A 75 10.98 4.43 -1.91
C GLU A 75 9.59 5.11 -1.88
N ASP A 76 8.82 4.95 -2.96
CA ASP A 76 7.42 5.39 -3.01
C ASP A 76 6.57 4.54 -2.04
N VAL A 77 5.91 5.21 -1.08
CA VAL A 77 5.05 4.53 -0.09
C VAL A 77 3.64 4.34 -0.65
N ILE A 78 3.10 3.13 -0.52
CA ILE A 78 1.72 2.86 -0.95
C ILE A 78 0.92 2.41 0.27
N LEU A 79 -0.15 3.16 0.54
CA LEU A 79 -1.07 2.94 1.66
C LEU A 79 -2.40 2.43 1.10
N LEU A 80 -2.76 1.19 1.44
CA LEU A 80 -4.07 0.63 1.13
C LEU A 80 -5.00 0.94 2.29
N ALA A 81 -5.90 1.91 2.11
CA ALA A 81 -6.84 2.33 3.13
C ALA A 81 -8.06 1.41 3.11
N HIS A 82 -8.33 0.70 4.21
CA HIS A 82 -9.61 0.04 4.41
C HIS A 82 -10.77 1.04 4.42
N ALA A 83 -11.96 0.60 3.99
CA ALA A 83 -13.14 1.47 3.87
C ALA A 83 -13.64 2.05 5.20
N SER A 84 -13.29 1.43 6.32
CA SER A 84 -13.81 1.79 7.64
C SER A 84 -12.70 1.91 8.70
N HIS A 85 -13.09 2.01 9.97
CA HIS A 85 -12.20 2.07 11.14
C HIS A 85 -11.18 3.22 11.15
N ASN A 86 -11.51 4.36 10.53
CA ASN A 86 -10.62 5.53 10.47
C ASN A 86 -9.28 5.26 9.75
N SER A 87 -9.24 4.26 8.87
CA SER A 87 -8.05 3.95 8.08
C SER A 87 -7.69 5.06 7.08
N LEU A 88 -8.66 5.62 6.36
CA LEU A 88 -8.39 6.71 5.40
C LEU A 88 -7.83 7.98 6.09
N PRO A 89 -8.40 8.50 7.20
CA PRO A 89 -7.78 9.56 7.98
C PRO A 89 -6.32 9.28 8.35
N ALA A 90 -6.03 8.09 8.88
CA ALA A 90 -4.66 7.69 9.22
C ALA A 90 -3.73 7.70 8.02
N CYS A 91 -4.20 7.20 6.87
CA CYS A 91 -3.45 7.26 5.62
C CYS A 91 -3.16 8.70 5.17
N LEU A 92 -4.11 9.62 5.34
CA LEU A 92 -3.92 11.04 5.01
C LEU A 92 -2.91 11.71 5.94
N GLU A 93 -2.95 11.42 7.23
CA GLU A 93 -1.97 11.92 8.21
C GLU A 93 -0.56 11.40 7.91
N VAL A 94 -0.43 10.11 7.62
CA VAL A 94 0.85 9.52 7.18
C VAL A 94 1.33 10.15 5.89
N LEU A 95 0.47 10.29 4.88
CA LEU A 95 0.85 10.91 3.61
C LEU A 95 1.31 12.35 3.79
N ALA A 96 0.62 13.14 4.61
CA ALA A 96 1.01 14.50 4.92
C ALA A 96 2.40 14.54 5.58
N LYS A 97 2.67 13.61 6.52
CA LYS A 97 3.97 13.53 7.16
C LYS A 97 5.09 13.09 6.21
N LEU A 98 4.82 12.12 5.34
CA LEU A 98 5.76 11.71 4.29
C LEU A 98 6.11 12.87 3.35
N GLN A 99 5.12 13.65 2.93
CA GLN A 99 5.34 14.82 2.07
C GLN A 99 6.18 15.91 2.76
N GLN A 100 5.99 16.13 4.07
CA GLN A 100 6.82 17.06 4.84
C GLN A 100 8.28 16.58 4.95
N ASP A 101 8.51 15.27 4.86
CA ASP A 101 9.83 14.66 4.95
C ASP A 101 10.46 14.39 3.56
N ASP A 102 9.95 15.05 2.50
CA ASP A 102 10.36 14.86 1.09
C ASP A 102 10.25 13.41 0.58
N SER A 103 9.39 12.60 1.20
CA SER A 103 9.04 11.25 0.76
C SER A 103 7.78 11.27 -0.11
N ARG A 104 7.72 10.34 -1.06
CA ARG A 104 6.56 10.19 -1.95
C ARG A 104 5.63 9.12 -1.40
N GLY A 105 4.33 9.34 -1.56
CA GLY A 105 3.34 8.36 -1.17
C GLY A 105 2.06 8.43 -2.00
N LYS A 106 1.30 7.33 -2.02
CA LYS A 106 -0.01 7.22 -2.66
C LYS A 106 -0.96 6.46 -1.76
N ILE A 107 -2.21 6.90 -1.72
CA ILE A 107 -3.30 6.20 -1.02
C ILE A 107 -4.14 5.50 -2.07
N VAL A 108 -4.42 4.23 -1.83
CA VAL A 108 -5.40 3.43 -2.56
C VAL A 108 -6.53 3.09 -1.59
N TYR A 109 -7.71 3.60 -1.86
CA TYR A 109 -8.89 3.25 -1.09
C TYR A 109 -9.42 1.87 -1.51
N LEU A 110 -9.58 0.97 -0.55
CA LEU A 110 -10.18 -0.35 -0.74
C LEU A 110 -11.66 -0.29 -0.35
N PRO A 111 -12.59 -0.45 -1.29
CA PRO A 111 -14.01 -0.45 -0.99
C PRO A 111 -14.36 -1.68 -0.14
N GLU A 112 -15.42 -1.56 0.65
CA GLU A 112 -15.94 -2.69 1.43
C GLU A 112 -16.41 -3.80 0.49
N ALA A 113 -16.01 -5.05 0.80
CA ALA A 113 -16.20 -6.22 -0.06
C ALA A 113 -17.67 -6.46 -0.48
N ALA A 114 -18.64 -5.90 0.25
CA ALA A 114 -20.07 -6.02 -0.04
C ALA A 114 -20.56 -5.20 -1.25
N THR A 115 -19.75 -4.28 -1.80
CA THR A 115 -20.15 -3.41 -2.92
C THR A 115 -19.28 -3.53 -4.17
N ALA A 116 -18.33 -4.47 -4.19
CA ALA A 116 -17.41 -4.63 -5.31
C ALA A 116 -18.04 -5.41 -6.48
N LEU A 117 -18.92 -4.76 -7.25
CA LEU A 117 -19.32 -5.23 -8.59
C LEU A 117 -19.72 -4.11 -9.56
N ASP A 118 -19.08 -2.94 -9.47
CA ASP A 118 -19.03 -2.03 -10.62
C ASP A 118 -17.68 -2.22 -11.33
N ALA A 119 -17.75 -2.80 -12.53
CA ALA A 119 -16.63 -3.17 -13.39
C ALA A 119 -15.68 -1.99 -13.77
N ASP A 120 -16.08 -0.76 -13.47
CA ASP A 120 -15.29 0.45 -13.70
C ASP A 120 -14.26 0.75 -12.60
N HIS A 121 -14.36 0.12 -11.43
CA HIS A 121 -13.32 0.16 -10.40
C HIS A 121 -12.20 -0.82 -10.71
N LYS A 122 -11.63 -0.75 -11.92
CA LYS A 122 -10.34 -1.41 -12.20
C LYS A 122 -9.35 -0.95 -11.14
N PRO A 123 -8.69 -1.89 -10.44
CA PRO A 123 -8.06 -1.60 -9.16
C PRO A 123 -6.94 -0.58 -9.34
N ALA A 124 -7.02 0.55 -8.64
CA ALA A 124 -6.00 1.60 -8.71
C ALA A 124 -4.58 1.07 -8.40
N ILE A 125 -4.48 -0.06 -7.69
CA ILE A 125 -3.25 -0.81 -7.43
C ILE A 125 -2.57 -1.26 -8.72
N SER A 126 -3.31 -1.77 -9.71
CA SER A 126 -2.71 -2.24 -10.99
C SER A 126 -2.08 -1.10 -11.81
N LYS A 127 -2.51 0.15 -11.59
CA LYS A 127 -1.92 1.34 -12.22
C LYS A 127 -0.65 1.82 -11.51
N ILE A 128 -0.43 1.42 -10.26
CA ILE A 128 0.74 1.83 -9.48
C ILE A 128 1.97 0.98 -9.85
N ASP A 129 1.76 -0.23 -10.36
CA ASP A 129 2.81 -1.21 -10.68
C ASP A 129 3.70 -0.84 -11.88
N GLY A 130 3.32 0.14 -12.70
CA GLY A 130 4.13 0.53 -13.85
C GLY A 130 5.45 1.22 -13.45
N LEU A 131 5.53 1.79 -12.24
CA LEU A 131 6.68 2.60 -11.84
C LEU A 131 8.00 1.81 -11.73
N PRO A 132 8.07 0.66 -11.03
CA PRO A 132 9.28 -0.16 -10.98
C PRO A 132 9.67 -0.72 -12.35
N GLU A 133 8.71 -1.13 -13.17
CA GLU A 133 8.96 -1.69 -14.51
C GLU A 133 9.49 -0.64 -15.50
N LEU A 134 9.11 0.62 -15.32
CA LEU A 134 9.59 1.76 -16.11
C LEU A 134 10.93 2.32 -15.61
N GLN A 135 11.35 1.98 -14.38
CA GLN A 135 12.56 2.51 -13.78
C GLN A 135 13.80 1.94 -14.48
N GLY A 136 14.45 2.79 -15.28
CA GLY A 136 15.64 2.43 -16.06
C GLY A 136 15.37 2.06 -17.52
N LEU A 137 14.11 2.04 -17.96
CA LEU A 137 13.78 1.89 -19.38
C LEU A 137 14.20 3.17 -20.14
N ARG A 138 14.95 2.98 -21.23
CA ARG A 138 15.38 4.07 -22.12
C ARG A 138 14.49 4.09 -23.34
N ILE A 139 13.79 5.20 -23.56
CA ILE A 139 13.01 5.42 -24.78
C ILE A 139 13.97 5.99 -25.84
N GLY A 140 14.13 5.26 -26.96
CA GLY A 140 14.82 5.77 -28.15
C GLY A 140 13.80 6.41 -29.10
N SER A 141 13.96 7.68 -29.43
CA SER A 141 13.10 8.35 -30.43
C SER A 141 13.64 8.13 -31.84
N ILE A 142 12.79 7.74 -32.79
CA ILE A 142 13.09 7.76 -34.23
C ILE A 142 12.08 8.71 -34.88
N GLY A 143 12.57 9.83 -35.42
CA GLY A 143 11.73 10.90 -35.99
C GLY A 143 11.29 11.96 -34.97
N ALA A 144 10.83 13.12 -35.46
CA ALA A 144 10.25 14.17 -34.63
C ALA A 144 8.78 13.87 -34.30
N PRO A 145 8.26 14.29 -33.13
CA PRO A 145 6.83 14.23 -32.85
C PRO A 145 6.07 15.03 -33.93
N SER A 146 4.91 14.49 -34.32
CA SER A 146 4.03 15.10 -35.33
C SER A 146 3.30 16.33 -34.80
#